data_AF-A0A924CNA3-F1
#
_entry.id   AF-A0A924CNA3-F1
#
_cell.length_a   1.000
_cell.length_b   1.000
_cell.length_c   1.000
_cell.angle_alpha   90.00
_cell.angle_beta   90.00
_cell.angle_gamma   90.00
#
_symmetry.space_group_name_H-M   'P 1'
#
loop_
_entity.id
_entity.type
_entity.pdbx_description
1 polymer ?
#
loop_
_entity_poly.entity_id
_entity_poly.type
_entity_poly.pdbx_seq_one_letter_code
_entity_poly.pdbx_strand_id
1 'polypeptide(L)'
;MDLSLVASNFLNPPILFFFLGMIAVLAKSDLEIPQPIPKFFSLYLLIAIGFKGGVELVNSGLTQDVLLAIGASIFMSCAVPVYTYFILRTKLDAYNSAAIAATYGAISAVTFITANTLLEQLEIPSDGYMVAALALMESPAIIVGLVLVQVFGNAREDGEKVEWGEVLRESFLNGSVFLLFGSIAVGMLSGEHGYEKVKPFIGDMFYGALMFFL
;
A
#
# COMPACT_ATOMS: atom_id res chain seq x y z
N MET A 1 13.71 25.30 2.14
CA MET A 1 13.59 24.08 1.31
C MET A 1 14.80 24.03 0.41
N ASP A 2 15.55 22.95 0.46
CA ASP A 2 16.73 22.78 -0.37
C ASP A 2 16.29 22.36 -1.78
N LEU A 3 16.37 23.29 -2.75
CA LEU A 3 15.97 23.04 -4.14
C LEU A 3 16.77 21.90 -4.78
N SER A 4 17.98 21.64 -4.28
CA SER A 4 18.81 20.52 -4.73
C SER A 4 18.19 19.16 -4.38
N LEU A 5 17.56 19.06 -3.21
CA LEU A 5 16.91 17.85 -2.72
C LEU A 5 15.59 17.57 -3.43
N VAL A 6 14.87 18.62 -3.83
CA VAL A 6 13.70 18.47 -4.72
C VAL A 6 14.15 17.97 -6.09
N ALA A 7 15.20 18.57 -6.66
CA ALA A 7 15.72 18.17 -7.96
C ALA A 7 16.23 16.72 -7.96
N SER A 8 16.95 16.27 -6.92
CA SER A 8 17.43 14.90 -6.82
C SER A 8 16.31 13.85 -6.76
N ASN A 9 15.20 14.18 -6.10
CA ASN A 9 14.00 13.33 -6.06
C ASN A 9 13.40 13.13 -7.46
N PHE A 10 13.21 14.21 -8.22
CA PHE A 10 12.67 14.11 -9.58
C PHE A 10 13.59 13.37 -10.56
N LEU A 11 14.89 13.36 -10.29
CA LEU A 11 15.89 12.69 -11.11
C LEU A 11 16.10 11.21 -10.75
N ASN A 12 15.31 10.68 -9.81
CA ASN A 12 15.36 9.26 -9.45
C ASN A 12 14.77 8.40 -10.61
N PRO A 13 15.46 7.33 -11.07
CA PRO A 13 15.03 6.56 -12.25
C PRO A 13 13.56 6.11 -12.28
N PRO A 14 12.94 5.54 -11.22
CA PRO A 14 11.53 5.14 -11.26
C PRO A 14 10.59 6.33 -11.53
N ILE A 15 10.90 7.51 -10.99
CA ILE A 15 10.12 8.72 -11.24
C ILE A 15 10.31 9.19 -12.69
N LEU A 16 11.54 9.15 -13.21
CA LEU A 16 11.80 9.47 -14.61
C LEU A 16 11.09 8.51 -15.58
N PHE A 17 11.05 7.21 -15.26
CA PHE A 17 10.30 6.22 -16.04
C PHE A 17 8.78 6.43 -15.98
N PHE A 18 8.24 6.83 -14.82
CA PHE A 18 6.84 7.27 -14.72
C PHE A 18 6.54 8.44 -15.68
N PHE A 19 7.38 9.48 -15.69
CA PHE A 19 7.23 10.60 -16.63
C PHE A 19 7.41 10.16 -18.08
N LEU A 20 8.33 9.24 -18.37
CA LEU A 20 8.50 8.66 -19.70
C LEU A 20 7.23 7.92 -20.16
N GLY A 21 6.60 7.15 -19.27
CA GLY A 21 5.32 6.49 -19.54
C GLY A 21 4.20 7.49 -19.86
N MET A 22 4.10 8.58 -19.09
CA MET A 22 3.16 9.67 -19.40
C MET A 22 3.46 10.32 -20.75
N ILE A 23 4.73 10.58 -21.06
CA ILE A 23 5.15 11.15 -22.35
C ILE A 23 4.80 10.18 -23.48
N ALA A 24 5.00 8.87 -23.32
CA ALA A 24 4.66 7.87 -24.31
C ALA A 24 3.15 7.89 -24.64
N VAL A 25 2.29 8.01 -23.63
CA VAL A 25 0.83 8.15 -23.82
C VAL A 25 0.49 9.46 -24.53
N LEU A 26 1.08 10.58 -24.11
CA LEU A 26 0.82 11.90 -24.71
C LEU A 26 1.31 11.98 -26.17
N ALA A 27 2.43 11.33 -26.48
CA ALA A 27 3.00 11.22 -27.82
C ALA A 27 2.28 10.17 -28.69
N LYS A 28 1.32 9.42 -28.13
CA LYS A 28 0.63 8.29 -28.78
C LYS A 28 1.61 7.24 -29.30
N SER A 29 2.63 6.94 -28.49
CA SER A 29 3.57 5.85 -28.74
C SER A 29 2.84 4.51 -28.83
N ASP A 30 3.38 3.59 -29.61
CA ASP A 30 2.97 2.18 -29.66
C ASP A 30 3.57 1.35 -28.52
N LEU A 31 4.26 2.00 -27.57
CA LEU A 31 4.78 1.38 -26.36
C LEU A 31 3.64 0.78 -25.53
N GLU A 32 3.55 -0.55 -25.54
CA GLU A 32 2.60 -1.31 -24.73
C GLU A 32 3.34 -2.36 -23.89
N ILE A 33 3.13 -2.33 -22.58
CA ILE A 33 3.60 -3.39 -21.68
C ILE A 33 2.52 -4.48 -21.64
N PRO A 34 2.86 -5.75 -21.93
CA PRO A 34 1.88 -6.84 -21.92
C PRO A 34 1.15 -6.94 -20.57
N GLN A 35 -0.18 -7.02 -20.60
CA GLN A 35 -1.07 -7.02 -19.42
C GLN A 35 -0.69 -7.98 -18.26
N PRO A 36 -0.08 -9.17 -18.48
CA PRO A 36 0.39 -10.01 -17.37
C PRO A 36 1.51 -9.38 -16.53
N ILE A 37 2.29 -8.47 -17.12
CA ILE A 37 3.54 -7.96 -16.56
C ILE A 37 3.32 -6.94 -15.44
N PRO A 38 2.45 -5.91 -15.56
CA PRO A 38 2.18 -4.99 -14.45
C PRO A 38 1.63 -5.70 -13.20
N LYS A 39 0.76 -6.70 -13.40
CA LYS A 39 0.24 -7.52 -12.30
C LYS A 39 1.34 -8.31 -11.62
N PHE A 40 2.26 -8.91 -12.38
CA PHE A 40 3.43 -9.59 -11.83
C PHE A 40 4.29 -8.65 -10.99
N PHE A 41 4.63 -7.46 -11.52
CA PHE A 41 5.44 -6.50 -10.78
C PHE A 41 4.77 -6.02 -9.49
N SER A 42 3.45 -5.80 -9.50
CA SER A 42 2.68 -5.49 -8.28
C SER A 42 2.87 -6.55 -7.20
N LEU A 43 2.66 -7.82 -7.56
CA LEU A 43 2.80 -8.95 -6.63
C LEU A 43 4.25 -9.09 -6.13
N TYR A 44 5.22 -8.96 -7.03
CA TYR A 44 6.64 -8.99 -6.69
C TYR A 44 7.01 -7.89 -5.69
N LEU A 45 6.59 -6.63 -5.93
CA LEU A 45 6.90 -5.51 -5.05
C LEU A 45 6.28 -5.73 -3.65
N LEU A 46 5.04 -6.23 -3.59
CA LEU A 46 4.40 -6.60 -2.32
C LEU A 46 5.16 -7.71 -1.57
N ILE A 47 5.63 -8.74 -2.27
CA ILE A 47 6.45 -9.80 -1.69
C ILE A 47 7.75 -9.23 -1.15
N ALA A 48 8.44 -8.44 -1.96
CA ALA A 48 9.77 -7.93 -1.62
C ALA A 48 9.73 -7.08 -0.35
N ILE A 49 8.75 -6.17 -0.28
CA ILE A 49 8.57 -5.28 0.87
C ILE A 49 8.10 -6.07 2.08
N GLY A 50 7.11 -6.95 1.91
CA GLY A 50 6.62 -7.79 2.99
C GLY A 50 7.72 -8.64 3.62
N PHE A 51 8.54 -9.29 2.79
CA PHE A 51 9.67 -10.09 3.26
C PHE A 51 10.68 -9.23 4.02
N LYS A 52 11.12 -8.09 3.45
CA LYS A 52 12.05 -7.15 4.10
C LYS A 52 11.48 -6.66 5.43
N GLY A 53 10.20 -6.26 5.45
CA GLY A 53 9.50 -5.83 6.66
C GLY A 53 9.42 -6.92 7.73
N GLY A 54 9.21 -8.19 7.35
CA GLY A 54 9.21 -9.32 8.27
C GLY A 54 10.58 -9.57 8.92
N VAL A 55 11.66 -9.47 8.14
CA VAL A 55 13.03 -9.62 8.66
C VAL A 55 13.35 -8.49 9.64
N GLU A 56 13.05 -7.25 9.26
CA GLU A 56 13.27 -6.07 10.10
C GLU A 56 12.43 -6.10 11.39
N LEU A 57 11.19 -6.59 11.34
CA LEU A 57 10.32 -6.65 12.53
C LEU A 57 10.90 -7.52 13.64
N VAL A 58 11.60 -8.61 13.28
CA VAL A 58 12.33 -9.47 14.23
C VAL A 58 13.50 -8.71 14.86
N ASN A 59 14.22 -7.92 14.05
CA ASN A 59 15.37 -7.14 14.49
C ASN A 59 14.96 -5.97 15.40
N SER A 60 13.88 -5.25 15.07
CA SER A 60 13.39 -4.11 15.84
C SER A 60 12.67 -4.50 17.13
N GLY A 61 12.08 -5.71 17.19
CA GLY A 61 11.26 -6.17 18.31
C GLY A 61 9.92 -5.44 18.44
N LEU A 62 9.07 -5.88 19.37
CA LEU A 62 7.80 -5.22 19.70
C LEU A 62 8.03 -4.07 20.69
N THR A 63 8.52 -2.94 20.20
CA THR A 63 8.73 -1.74 21.00
C THR A 63 7.44 -0.93 21.19
N GLN A 64 7.47 0.04 22.11
CA GLN A 64 6.37 0.98 22.27
C GLN A 64 6.11 1.79 20.98
N ASP A 65 7.15 2.12 20.23
CA ASP A 65 7.04 2.86 18.97
C ASP A 65 6.31 2.03 17.90
N VAL A 66 6.57 0.72 17.83
CA VAL A 66 5.85 -0.20 16.94
C VAL A 66 4.36 -0.21 17.28
N LEU A 67 4.00 -0.33 18.57
CA LEU A 67 2.61 -0.33 19.01
C LEU A 67 1.91 0.99 18.72
N LEU A 68 2.59 2.12 18.93
CA LEU A 68 2.08 3.44 18.62
C LEU A 68 1.89 3.63 17.12
N ALA A 69 2.86 3.22 16.30
CA ALA A 69 2.78 3.32 14.85
C ALA A 69 1.63 2.47 14.27
N ILE A 70 1.50 1.21 14.71
CA ILE A 70 0.40 0.34 14.31
C ILE A 70 -0.95 0.90 14.77
N GLY A 71 -1.03 1.34 16.03
CA GLY A 71 -2.26 1.93 16.59
C GLY A 71 -2.68 3.20 15.84
N ALA A 72 -1.73 4.10 15.55
CA ALA A 72 -1.96 5.30 14.77
C ALA A 72 -2.39 4.97 13.33
N SER A 73 -1.77 3.96 12.72
CA SER A 73 -2.08 3.52 11.36
C SER A 73 -3.51 2.99 11.25
N ILE A 74 -3.91 2.10 12.17
CA ILE A 74 -5.29 1.59 12.25
C ILE A 74 -6.26 2.74 12.51
N PHE A 75 -5.96 3.60 13.48
CA PHE A 75 -6.80 4.76 13.80
C PHE A 75 -7.01 5.66 12.57
N MET A 76 -5.94 6.00 11.85
CA MET A 76 -6.01 6.82 10.65
C MET A 76 -6.77 6.11 9.52
N SER A 77 -6.55 4.81 9.30
CA SER A 77 -7.29 4.05 8.29
C SER A 77 -8.81 3.98 8.55
N CYS A 78 -9.23 4.13 9.82
CA CYS A 78 -10.63 4.27 10.17
C CYS A 78 -11.12 5.72 10.11
N ALA A 79 -10.33 6.68 10.59
CA ALA A 79 -10.73 8.08 10.69
C ALA A 79 -10.84 8.74 9.31
N VAL A 80 -9.90 8.43 8.40
CA VAL A 80 -9.82 9.05 7.07
C VAL A 80 -11.07 8.79 6.22
N PRO A 81 -11.57 7.55 6.08
CA PRO A 81 -12.82 7.31 5.38
C PRO A 81 -14.01 8.02 6.03
N VAL A 82 -14.09 8.07 7.37
CA VAL A 82 -15.22 8.68 8.06
C VAL A 82 -15.36 10.16 7.69
N TYR A 83 -14.31 10.96 7.87
CA TYR A 83 -14.44 12.39 7.54
C TYR A 83 -14.52 12.61 6.02
N THR A 84 -13.80 11.82 5.21
CA THR A 84 -13.82 11.94 3.75
C THR A 84 -15.23 11.68 3.21
N TYR A 85 -15.93 10.68 3.76
CA TYR A 85 -17.31 10.39 3.41
C TYR A 85 -18.22 11.58 3.61
N PHE A 86 -18.21 12.19 4.80
CA PHE A 86 -19.09 13.34 5.09
C PHE A 86 -18.77 14.56 4.22
N ILE A 87 -17.49 14.79 3.89
CA ILE A 87 -17.10 15.84 2.95
C ILE A 87 -17.66 15.53 1.55
N LEU A 88 -17.50 14.29 1.06
CA LEU A 88 -17.95 13.90 -0.28
C LEU A 88 -19.47 13.84 -0.41
N ARG A 89 -20.21 13.56 0.67
CA ARG A 89 -21.68 13.57 0.67
C ARG A 89 -22.29 14.93 0.35
N THR A 90 -21.51 16.00 0.40
CA THR A 90 -21.95 17.33 -0.08
C THR A 90 -22.14 17.39 -1.59
N LYS A 91 -21.53 16.47 -2.36
CA LYS A 91 -21.54 16.47 -3.83
C LYS A 91 -21.92 15.14 -4.48
N LEU A 92 -21.70 14.02 -3.79
CA LEU A 92 -21.90 12.67 -4.32
C LEU A 92 -22.95 11.90 -3.51
N ASP A 93 -23.54 10.87 -4.10
CA ASP A 93 -24.43 9.95 -3.40
C ASP A 93 -23.68 9.10 -2.33
N ALA A 94 -24.44 8.33 -1.56
CA ALA A 94 -23.91 7.53 -0.46
C ALA A 94 -22.93 6.44 -0.90
N TYR A 95 -23.24 5.73 -1.99
CA TYR A 95 -22.39 4.62 -2.45
C TYR A 95 -21.07 5.16 -3.00
N ASN A 96 -21.13 6.16 -3.88
CA ASN A 96 -19.92 6.77 -4.44
C ASN A 96 -19.07 7.47 -3.37
N SER A 97 -19.68 8.18 -2.43
CA SER A 97 -18.96 8.80 -1.32
C SER A 97 -18.22 7.76 -0.46
N ALA A 98 -18.86 6.65 -0.14
CA ALA A 98 -18.27 5.62 0.73
C ALA A 98 -17.17 4.82 0.03
N ALA A 99 -17.36 4.48 -1.26
CA ALA A 99 -16.34 3.82 -2.06
C ALA A 99 -15.06 4.67 -2.16
N ILE A 100 -15.19 5.95 -2.49
CA ILE A 100 -14.05 6.87 -2.59
C ILE A 100 -13.41 7.09 -1.21
N ALA A 101 -14.22 7.28 -0.17
CA ALA A 101 -13.72 7.44 1.19
C ALA A 101 -12.89 6.25 1.66
N ALA A 102 -13.32 5.01 1.36
CA ALA A 102 -12.56 3.80 1.64
C ALA A 102 -11.21 3.82 0.91
N THR A 103 -11.17 4.25 -0.36
CA THR A 103 -9.91 4.38 -1.12
C THR A 103 -8.95 5.38 -0.49
N TYR A 104 -9.45 6.51 0.04
CA TYR A 104 -8.60 7.51 0.71
C TYR A 104 -8.10 7.08 2.08
N GLY A 105 -8.83 6.23 2.81
CA GLY A 105 -8.34 5.65 4.06
C GLY A 105 -7.43 4.44 3.89
N ALA A 106 -7.57 3.76 2.75
CA ALA A 106 -6.59 2.79 2.31
C ALA A 106 -5.31 3.52 1.88
N ILE A 107 -4.30 2.74 1.52
CA ILE A 107 -2.96 3.25 1.28
C ILE A 107 -2.45 2.82 -0.09
N SER A 108 -1.49 3.58 -0.59
CA SER A 108 -0.77 3.24 -1.81
C SER A 108 0.56 2.61 -1.45
N ALA A 109 0.72 1.32 -1.78
CA ALA A 109 2.02 0.64 -1.70
C ALA A 109 3.08 1.43 -2.48
N VAL A 110 2.72 2.01 -3.62
CA VAL A 110 3.59 2.82 -4.48
C VAL A 110 4.10 4.07 -3.77
N THR A 111 3.21 4.79 -3.07
CA THR A 111 3.57 5.99 -2.32
C THR A 111 4.50 5.64 -1.16
N PHE A 112 4.21 4.54 -0.46
CA PHE A 112 5.06 4.03 0.61
C PHE A 112 6.46 3.67 0.10
N ILE A 113 6.55 2.96 -1.03
CA ILE A 113 7.81 2.59 -1.70
C ILE A 113 8.62 3.83 -2.05
N THR A 114 7.97 4.82 -2.65
CA THR A 114 8.62 6.07 -3.06
C THR A 114 9.15 6.82 -1.84
N ALA A 115 8.37 6.89 -0.76
CA ALA A 115 8.81 7.50 0.49
C ALA A 115 9.99 6.75 1.12
N ASN A 116 9.94 5.41 1.17
CA ASN A 116 11.03 4.60 1.72
C ASN A 116 12.32 4.74 0.90
N THR A 117 12.18 4.74 -0.43
CA THR A 117 13.27 5.00 -1.38
C THR A 117 13.93 6.36 -1.12
N LEU A 118 13.13 7.40 -0.90
CA LEU A 118 13.65 8.72 -0.57
C LEU A 118 14.41 8.70 0.77
N LEU A 119 13.86 8.06 1.81
CA LEU A 119 14.55 7.95 3.10
C LEU A 119 15.88 7.21 2.97
N GLU A 120 15.93 6.10 2.22
CA GLU A 120 17.16 5.37 1.91
C GLU A 120 18.20 6.26 1.20
N GLN A 121 17.78 7.08 0.23
CA GLN A 121 18.69 8.01 -0.47
C GLN A 121 19.23 9.13 0.43
N LEU A 122 18.45 9.54 1.43
CA LEU A 122 18.87 10.53 2.42
C LEU A 122 19.64 9.91 3.59
N GLU A 123 19.89 8.60 3.53
CA GLU A 123 20.51 7.82 4.62
C GLU A 123 19.75 7.96 5.95
N ILE A 124 18.43 8.22 5.86
CA ILE A 124 17.54 8.28 7.02
C ILE A 124 17.02 6.87 7.28
N PRO A 125 17.31 6.26 8.45
CA PRO A 125 16.82 4.94 8.76
C PRO A 125 15.28 4.96 8.83
N SER A 126 14.67 4.02 8.10
CA SER A 126 13.24 3.77 8.12
C SER A 126 12.98 2.47 8.87
N ASP A 127 12.10 2.50 9.86
CA ASP A 127 11.81 1.30 10.63
C ASP A 127 10.98 0.30 9.82
N GLY A 128 11.45 -0.95 9.72
CA GLY A 128 10.78 -1.97 8.90
C GLY A 128 9.40 -2.39 9.41
N TYR A 129 9.03 -2.07 10.66
CA TYR A 129 7.67 -2.27 11.16
C TYR A 129 6.63 -1.41 10.42
N MET A 130 7.05 -0.35 9.72
CA MET A 130 6.13 0.46 8.90
C MET A 130 5.53 -0.33 7.72
N VAL A 131 6.18 -1.42 7.29
CA VAL A 131 5.60 -2.37 6.33
C VAL A 131 4.42 -3.15 6.94
N ALA A 132 4.49 -3.48 8.22
CA ALA A 132 3.38 -4.12 8.92
C ALA A 132 2.21 -3.14 9.10
N ALA A 133 2.52 -1.88 9.41
CA ALA A 133 1.52 -0.80 9.43
C ALA A 133 0.83 -0.64 8.07
N LEU A 134 1.59 -0.63 6.97
CA LEU A 134 1.07 -0.62 5.59
C LEU A 134 0.03 -1.76 5.40
N ALA A 135 0.41 -3.00 5.71
CA ALA A 135 -0.51 -4.14 5.56
C ALA A 135 -1.82 -4.00 6.35
N LEU A 136 -1.75 -3.41 7.54
CA LEU A 136 -2.88 -3.28 8.44
C LEU A 136 -3.85 -2.16 8.08
N MET A 137 -3.49 -1.20 7.25
CA MET A 137 -4.36 -0.04 6.95
C MET A 137 -5.41 -0.32 5.87
N GLU A 138 -5.24 -1.36 5.04
CA GLU A 138 -6.17 -1.65 3.96
C GLU A 138 -7.51 -2.19 4.48
N SER A 139 -7.48 -3.21 5.34
CA SER A 139 -8.70 -3.87 5.85
C SER A 139 -9.60 -2.92 6.66
N PRO A 140 -9.11 -2.10 7.62
CA PRO A 140 -9.97 -1.21 8.39
C PRO A 140 -10.63 -0.13 7.51
N ALA A 141 -9.91 0.39 6.51
CA ALA A 141 -10.49 1.38 5.59
C ALA A 141 -11.63 0.81 4.76
N ILE A 142 -11.47 -0.42 4.25
CA ILE A 142 -12.52 -1.16 3.53
C ILE A 142 -13.73 -1.42 4.44
N ILE A 143 -13.48 -1.93 5.66
CA ILE A 143 -14.54 -2.21 6.63
C ILE A 143 -15.34 -0.94 6.95
N VAL A 144 -14.66 0.19 7.21
CA VAL A 144 -15.34 1.46 7.48
C VAL A 144 -16.13 1.94 6.26
N GLY A 145 -15.59 1.81 5.04
CA GLY A 145 -16.33 2.09 3.81
C GLY A 145 -17.65 1.31 3.72
N LEU A 146 -17.59 0.00 3.97
CA LEU A 146 -18.76 -0.87 3.95
C LEU A 146 -19.77 -0.53 5.05
N VAL A 147 -19.30 -0.22 6.27
CA VAL A 147 -20.15 0.28 7.36
C VAL A 147 -20.87 1.56 6.94
N LEU A 148 -20.18 2.51 6.30
CA LEU A 148 -20.78 3.76 5.86
C LEU A 148 -21.86 3.53 4.79
N VAL A 149 -21.63 2.62 3.84
CA VAL A 149 -22.65 2.19 2.88
C VAL A 149 -23.87 1.59 3.58
N GLN A 150 -23.69 0.75 4.60
CA GLN A 150 -24.82 0.13 5.31
C GLN A 150 -25.64 1.14 6.11
N VAL A 151 -24.97 2.08 6.77
CA VAL A 151 -25.62 3.04 7.67
C VAL A 151 -26.33 4.15 6.88
N PHE A 152 -25.72 4.59 5.78
CA PHE A 152 -26.14 5.79 5.07
C PHE A 152 -26.48 5.57 3.59
N GLY A 153 -26.11 4.43 3.01
CA GLY A 153 -26.67 3.97 1.75
C GLY A 153 -28.12 3.55 1.98
N ASN A 154 -28.98 3.79 0.99
CA ASN A 154 -30.40 3.45 1.05
C ASN A 154 -30.67 1.92 1.06
N ALA A 155 -29.71 1.10 1.52
CA ALA A 155 -29.77 -0.35 1.65
C ALA A 155 -30.90 -0.86 2.57
N ARG A 156 -31.65 0.04 3.24
CA ARG A 156 -32.87 -0.31 3.96
C ARG A 156 -34.06 -0.63 3.04
N GLU A 157 -34.03 -0.30 1.75
CA GLU A 157 -35.13 -0.64 0.82
C GLU A 157 -35.04 -2.08 0.26
N ASP A 158 -33.85 -2.67 0.14
CA ASP A 158 -33.67 -4.01 -0.47
C ASP A 158 -33.47 -5.17 0.52
N GLY A 159 -33.40 -4.91 1.84
CA GLY A 159 -33.40 -5.98 2.86
C GLY A 159 -32.19 -6.94 2.86
N GLU A 160 -31.20 -6.73 1.98
CA GLU A 160 -29.95 -7.49 1.97
C GLU A 160 -29.12 -7.15 3.20
N LYS A 161 -29.03 -8.11 4.13
CA LYS A 161 -28.12 -8.03 5.27
C LYS A 161 -26.71 -8.32 4.78
N VAL A 162 -25.78 -7.45 5.11
CA VAL A 162 -24.37 -7.70 4.80
C VAL A 162 -23.87 -8.91 5.58
N GLU A 163 -23.30 -9.87 4.86
CA GLU A 163 -22.63 -11.02 5.43
C GLU A 163 -21.26 -10.61 5.97
N TRP A 164 -21.20 -10.22 7.24
CA TRP A 164 -19.95 -9.81 7.91
C TRP A 164 -18.83 -10.84 7.80
N GLY A 165 -19.16 -12.13 7.70
CA GLY A 165 -18.19 -13.20 7.46
C GLY A 165 -17.51 -13.07 6.10
N GLU A 166 -18.28 -12.75 5.05
CA GLU A 166 -17.75 -12.52 3.71
C GLU A 166 -16.93 -11.23 3.66
N VAL A 167 -17.42 -10.14 4.27
CA VAL A 167 -16.67 -8.87 4.36
C VAL A 167 -15.31 -9.05 5.03
N LEU A 168 -15.27 -9.74 6.18
CA LEU A 168 -14.02 -10.02 6.87
C LEU A 168 -13.12 -10.93 6.02
N ARG A 169 -13.69 -11.96 5.39
CA ARG A 169 -12.95 -12.86 4.50
C ARG A 169 -12.32 -12.09 3.34
N GLU A 170 -13.07 -11.23 2.66
CA GLU A 170 -12.57 -10.43 1.54
C GLU A 170 -11.55 -9.39 1.98
N SER A 171 -11.78 -8.72 3.10
CA SER A 171 -10.88 -7.67 3.61
C SER A 171 -9.52 -8.21 4.06
N PHE A 172 -9.47 -9.46 4.57
CA PHE A 172 -8.24 -10.09 5.04
C PHE A 172 -7.62 -11.07 4.04
N LEU A 173 -8.42 -11.71 3.16
CA LEU A 173 -7.94 -12.68 2.16
C LEU A 173 -7.89 -12.09 0.75
N ASN A 174 -7.99 -10.78 0.59
CA ASN A 174 -7.63 -10.14 -0.67
C ASN A 174 -6.18 -10.54 -1.05
N GLY A 175 -5.94 -10.84 -2.33
CA GLY A 175 -4.65 -11.32 -2.80
C GLY A 175 -3.46 -10.43 -2.40
N SER A 176 -3.62 -9.10 -2.40
CA SER A 176 -2.56 -8.17 -1.99
C SER A 176 -2.26 -8.25 -0.50
N VAL A 177 -3.31 -8.21 0.33
CA VAL A 177 -3.23 -8.30 1.80
C VAL A 177 -2.66 -9.64 2.23
N PHE A 178 -3.21 -10.73 1.70
CA PHE A 178 -2.75 -12.09 1.98
C PHE A 178 -1.29 -12.28 1.61
N LEU A 179 -0.88 -11.80 0.43
CA LEU A 179 0.51 -11.91 -0.02
C LEU A 179 1.45 -11.08 0.85
N LEU A 180 1.05 -9.87 1.24
CA LEU A 180 1.85 -9.00 2.08
C LEU A 180 2.03 -9.58 3.48
N PHE A 181 0.95 -10.01 4.16
CA PHE A 181 1.03 -10.68 5.46
C PHE A 181 1.80 -11.99 5.39
N GLY A 182 1.56 -12.81 4.36
CA GLY A 182 2.28 -14.04 4.12
C GLY A 182 3.79 -13.79 3.95
N SER A 183 4.16 -12.75 3.21
CA SER A 183 5.56 -12.39 2.99
C SER A 183 6.24 -11.85 4.27
N ILE A 184 5.52 -11.07 5.09
CA ILE A 184 5.99 -10.66 6.42
C ILE A 184 6.22 -11.89 7.29
N ALA A 185 5.27 -12.84 7.34
CA ALA A 185 5.42 -14.07 8.11
C ALA A 185 6.62 -14.90 7.63
N VAL A 186 6.79 -15.07 6.33
CA VAL A 186 7.95 -15.76 5.75
C VAL A 186 9.26 -15.04 6.07
N GLY A 187 9.29 -13.71 5.99
CA GLY A 187 10.44 -12.89 6.37
C GLY A 187 10.81 -13.06 7.85
N MET A 188 9.83 -13.00 8.75
CA MET A 188 10.03 -13.23 10.19
C MET A 188 10.58 -14.63 10.48
N LEU A 189 10.04 -15.65 9.83
CA LEU A 189 10.46 -17.05 10.03
C LEU A 189 11.84 -17.33 9.43
N SER A 190 12.19 -16.66 8.32
CA SER A 190 13.45 -16.90 7.61
C SER A 190 14.60 -16.06 8.14
N GLY A 191 14.30 -14.89 8.72
CA GLY A 191 15.28 -13.94 9.25
C GLY A 191 16.30 -13.45 8.22
N GLU A 192 17.37 -12.82 8.70
CA GLU A 192 18.47 -12.31 7.86
C GLU A 192 19.11 -13.41 6.99
N HIS A 193 19.24 -14.63 7.53
CA HIS A 193 19.83 -15.73 6.79
C HIS A 193 19.00 -16.11 5.55
N GLY A 194 17.67 -16.05 5.66
CA GLY A 194 16.78 -16.21 4.53
C GLY A 194 16.87 -15.05 3.56
N TYR A 195 16.90 -13.82 4.08
CA TYR A 195 17.01 -12.61 3.28
C TYR A 195 18.24 -12.61 2.38
N GLU A 196 19.42 -12.90 2.92
CA GLU A 196 20.66 -12.90 2.12
C GLU A 196 20.63 -13.90 0.95
N LYS A 197 19.88 -15.01 1.07
CA LYS A 197 19.71 -15.97 -0.04
C LYS A 197 18.82 -15.45 -1.17
N VAL A 198 17.83 -14.63 -0.83
CA VAL A 198 16.85 -14.09 -1.79
C VAL A 198 17.12 -12.64 -2.17
N LYS A 199 18.11 -12.00 -1.54
CA LYS A 199 18.49 -10.59 -1.71
C LYS A 199 18.71 -10.17 -3.17
N PRO A 200 19.38 -10.97 -4.03
CA PRO A 200 19.50 -10.60 -5.44
C PRO A 200 18.14 -10.42 -6.13
N PHE A 201 17.14 -11.19 -5.71
CA PHE A 201 15.79 -11.12 -6.25
C PHE A 201 14.92 -10.11 -5.51
N ILE A 202 14.92 -10.08 -4.18
CA ILE A 202 14.01 -9.25 -3.37
C ILE A 202 14.53 -7.81 -3.19
N GLY A 203 15.83 -7.64 -2.96
CA GLY A 203 16.44 -6.35 -2.69
C GLY A 203 17.03 -5.72 -3.96
N ASP A 204 17.98 -6.40 -4.60
CA ASP A 204 18.81 -5.79 -5.63
C ASP A 204 18.02 -5.47 -6.91
N MET A 205 17.01 -6.29 -7.25
CA MET A 205 16.12 -6.06 -8.41
C MET A 205 14.94 -5.12 -8.13
N PHE A 206 14.77 -4.67 -6.88
CA PHE A 206 13.58 -3.93 -6.46
C PHE A 206 13.33 -2.66 -7.30
N TYR A 207 14.36 -1.82 -7.44
CA TYR A 207 14.29 -0.61 -8.26
C TYR A 207 14.05 -0.91 -9.74
N GLY A 208 14.61 -2.02 -10.24
CA GLY A 208 14.36 -2.55 -11.57
C GLY A 208 12.87 -2.80 -11.83
N ALA A 209 12.24 -3.56 -10.95
CA ALA A 209 10.81 -3.85 -11.03
C ALA A 209 9.95 -2.60 -10.86
N LEU A 210 10.34 -1.68 -9.98
CA LEU A 210 9.61 -0.44 -9.73
C LEU A 210 9.56 0.45 -10.97
N MET A 211 10.63 0.52 -11.77
CA MET A 211 10.66 1.28 -13.03
C MET A 211 9.67 0.77 -14.08
N PHE A 212 9.35 -0.53 -14.09
CA PHE A 212 8.34 -1.09 -15.00
C PHE A 212 6.92 -1.02 -14.44
N PHE A 213 6.80 -0.98 -13.12
CA PHE A 213 5.52 -0.92 -12.44
C PHE A 213 4.89 0.48 -12.53
N LEU A 214 5.72 1.53 -12.37
CA LEU A 214 5.33 2.94 -12.47
C LEU A 214 5.12 3.38 -13.93
#